data_AF-A0K157-F1
#
_entry.id   AF-A0K157-F1
#
_cell.length_a   1.000
_cell.length_b   1.000
_cell.length_c   1.000
_cell.angle_alpha   90.00
_cell.angle_beta   90.00
_cell.angle_gamma   90.00
#
_symmetry.space_group_name_H-M   'P 1'
#
loop_
_entity.id
_entity.type
_entity.pdbx_description
1 polymer ?
#
loop_
_entity_poly.entity_id
_entity_poly.type
_entity_poly.pdbx_seq_one_letter_code
_entity_poly.pdbx_strand_id
1 'polypeptide(L)'
;MTTMSGHFELISAPDGGYRFRLIGKAGELVAISLKYPTKRAAAQGIALVREIAGTGLIRDMSSSRRIEPSHRIRPSQPAPVHSGAALLRMRAAHNNPHPEHGQPQLSSAARR
;
A
#
# COMPACT_ATOMS: atom_id res chain seq x y z
N MET A 1 6.63 -28.13 38.53
CA MET A 1 7.55 -27.13 37.95
C MET A 1 6.71 -26.07 37.24
N THR A 2 6.60 -24.87 37.81
CA THR A 2 5.87 -23.74 37.20
C THR A 2 6.64 -23.27 35.97
N THR A 3 6.18 -23.61 34.76
CA THR A 3 6.85 -23.09 33.54
C THR A 3 6.47 -21.62 33.36
N MET A 4 7.44 -20.71 33.38
CA MET A 4 7.18 -19.28 33.18
C MET A 4 6.62 -19.00 31.79
N SER A 5 5.56 -18.20 31.74
CA SER A 5 4.92 -17.68 30.53
C SER A 5 5.65 -16.43 30.03
N GLY A 6 6.78 -16.60 29.32
CA GLY A 6 7.55 -15.48 28.77
C GLY A 6 7.95 -14.41 29.80
N HIS A 7 8.52 -13.29 29.36
CA HIS A 7 8.82 -12.12 30.22
C HIS A 7 9.10 -10.85 29.40
N PHE A 8 9.01 -9.70 30.06
CA PHE A 8 9.45 -8.43 29.51
C PHE A 8 10.87 -8.10 29.96
N GLU A 9 11.67 -7.57 29.04
CA GLU A 9 13.00 -7.02 29.34
C GLU A 9 13.02 -5.53 29.06
N LEU A 10 13.54 -4.71 29.98
CA LEU A 10 13.75 -3.28 29.78
C LEU A 10 15.20 -3.01 29.38
N ILE A 11 15.41 -2.40 28.21
CA ILE A 11 16.73 -2.13 27.65
C ILE A 11 16.93 -0.64 27.36
N SER A 12 18.18 -0.18 27.41
CA SER A 12 18.55 1.16 26.97
C SER A 12 18.59 1.22 25.44
N ALA A 13 18.13 2.32 24.85
CA ALA A 13 18.25 2.55 23.42
C ALA A 13 19.62 3.21 23.08
N PRO A 14 20.23 2.91 21.91
CA PRO A 14 21.53 3.48 21.53
C PRO A 14 21.54 5.01 21.44
N ASP A 15 20.40 5.61 21.10
CA ASP A 15 20.18 7.04 20.96
C ASP A 15 19.62 7.69 22.24
N GLY A 16 19.81 7.04 23.38
CA GLY A 16 19.28 7.45 24.68
C GLY A 16 17.79 7.13 24.86
N GLY A 17 17.37 6.95 26.11
CA GLY A 17 16.02 6.46 26.45
C GLY A 17 15.97 4.94 26.55
N TYR A 18 14.76 4.38 26.46
CA TYR A 18 14.48 2.99 26.83
C TYR A 18 13.51 2.31 25.86
N ARG A 19 13.66 1.00 25.66
CA ARG A 19 12.68 0.14 25.00
C ARG A 19 12.40 -1.05 25.90
N PHE A 20 11.29 -1.74 25.68
CA PHE A 20 11.12 -3.08 26.21
C PHE A 20 11.02 -4.10 25.09
N ARG A 21 11.42 -5.34 25.39
CA ARG A 21 11.24 -6.52 24.55
C ARG A 21 10.28 -7.48 25.23
N LEU A 22 9.45 -8.15 24.45
CA LEU A 22 8.67 -9.29 24.91
C LEU A 22 9.37 -10.56 24.46
N ILE A 23 9.75 -11.39 25.43
CA ILE A 23 10.43 -12.66 25.22
C ILE A 23 9.44 -13.78 25.50
N GLY A 24 9.33 -14.73 24.56
CA GLY A 24 8.49 -15.90 24.70
C GLY A 24 9.10 -16.94 25.64
N LYS A 25 8.39 -18.06 25.81
CA LYS A 25 8.80 -19.11 26.77
C LYS A 25 10.12 -19.80 26.36
N ALA A 26 10.40 -19.89 25.06
CA ALA A 26 11.62 -20.53 24.55
C ALA A 26 12.78 -19.53 24.40
N GLY A 27 12.62 -18.28 24.86
CA GLY A 27 13.63 -17.23 24.73
C GLY A 27 13.57 -16.49 23.39
N GLU A 28 12.57 -16.77 22.56
CA GLU A 28 12.37 -16.10 21.28
C GLU A 28 11.87 -14.66 21.46
N LEU A 29 12.34 -13.77 20.59
CA LEU A 29 11.88 -12.39 20.57
C LEU A 29 10.50 -12.31 19.89
N VAL A 30 9.49 -11.85 20.64
CA VAL A 30 8.10 -11.73 20.17
C VAL A 30 7.82 -10.32 19.65
N ALA A 31 8.25 -9.29 20.40
CA ALA A 31 8.02 -7.90 20.04
C ALA A 31 9.07 -6.98 20.65
N ILE A 32 9.26 -5.81 20.03
CA ILE A 32 10.06 -4.70 20.57
C ILE A 32 9.19 -3.44 20.58
N SER A 33 9.22 -2.70 21.68
CA SER A 33 8.51 -1.43 21.77
C SER A 33 9.18 -0.32 20.96
N LEU A 34 8.43 0.76 20.75
CA LEU A 34 9.01 2.06 20.44
C LEU A 34 9.90 2.56 21.59
N LYS A 35 10.68 3.59 21.30
CA LYS A 35 11.54 4.25 22.28
C LYS A 35 10.73 5.13 23.21
N TYR A 36 10.99 5.00 24.51
CA TYR A 36 10.48 5.83 25.58
C TYR A 36 11.59 6.73 26.12
N PRO A 37 11.27 7.96 26.57
CA PRO A 37 12.28 8.87 27.12
C PRO A 37 12.74 8.46 28.52
N THR A 38 11.92 7.72 29.29
CA THR A 38 12.22 7.35 30.68
C THR A 38 11.84 5.89 30.98
N LYS A 39 12.48 5.29 32.00
CA LYS A 39 12.12 3.93 32.48
C LYS A 39 10.67 3.86 32.94
N ARG A 40 10.17 4.93 33.59
CA ARG A 40 8.78 5.02 34.06
C ARG A 40 7.79 4.96 32.90
N ALA A 41 8.06 5.70 31.82
CA ALA A 41 7.21 5.67 30.62
C ALA A 41 7.21 4.28 29.96
N ALA A 42 8.38 3.61 29.90
CA ALA A 42 8.44 2.24 29.40
C ALA A 42 7.64 1.25 30.26
N ALA A 43 7.70 1.37 31.60
CA ALA A 43 6.92 0.55 32.52
C ALA A 43 5.40 0.76 32.35
N GLN A 44 4.96 2.01 32.13
CA GLN A 44 3.56 2.30 31.77
C GLN A 44 3.16 1.66 30.45
N GLY A 45 4.06 1.66 29.45
CA GLY A 45 3.85 0.94 28.20
C GLY A 45 3.67 -0.57 28.39
N ILE A 46 4.45 -1.20 29.29
CA ILE A 46 4.29 -2.62 29.62
C ILE A 46 2.92 -2.89 30.27
N ALA A 47 2.48 -2.02 31.20
CA ALA A 47 1.17 -2.15 31.83
C ALA A 47 0.05 -2.09 30.79
N LEU A 48 0.13 -1.14 29.84
CA LEU A 48 -0.81 -1.03 28.74
C LEU A 48 -0.79 -2.25 27.83
N VAL A 49 0.39 -2.79 27.49
CA VAL A 49 0.48 -4.02 26.69
C VAL A 49 -0.17 -5.19 27.41
N ARG A 50 0.03 -5.34 28.73
CA ARG A 50 -0.63 -6.41 29.50
C ARG A 50 -2.15 -6.31 29.46
N GLU A 51 -2.67 -5.09 29.55
CA GLU A 51 -4.11 -4.82 29.43
C GLU A 51 -4.63 -5.18 28.04
N ILE A 52 -4.00 -4.65 26.99
CA ILE A 52 -4.45 -4.86 25.60
C ILE A 52 -4.22 -6.30 25.13
N ALA A 53 -3.09 -6.93 25.45
CA ALA A 53 -2.77 -8.27 24.95
C ALA A 53 -3.65 -9.36 25.58
N GLY A 54 -4.22 -9.12 26.77
CA GLY A 54 -5.16 -10.05 27.39
C GLY A 54 -6.53 -10.09 26.72
N THR A 55 -6.95 -9.00 26.06
CA THR A 55 -8.34 -8.82 25.58
C THR A 55 -8.46 -8.22 24.17
N GLY A 56 -7.35 -7.93 23.51
CA GLY A 56 -7.30 -7.11 22.30
C GLY A 56 -7.84 -7.82 21.07
N LEU A 57 -8.69 -7.13 20.31
CA LEU A 57 -9.18 -7.61 19.02
C LEU A 57 -8.05 -7.62 17.98
N ILE A 58 -7.99 -8.69 17.18
CA ILE A 58 -7.06 -8.80 16.06
C ILE A 58 -7.65 -8.03 14.87
N ARG A 59 -6.88 -7.08 14.32
CA ARG A 59 -7.20 -6.40 13.08
C ARG A 59 -6.16 -6.76 12.01
N ASP A 60 -6.60 -7.45 10.97
CA ASP A 60 -5.75 -7.74 9.82
C ASP A 60 -5.55 -6.47 8.97
N MET A 61 -4.28 -6.06 8.84
CA MET A 61 -3.85 -4.91 8.04
C MET A 61 -2.86 -5.34 6.94
N SER A 62 -2.76 -6.64 6.67
CA SER A 62 -1.93 -7.14 5.59
C SER A 62 -2.50 -6.67 4.25
N SER A 63 -1.64 -6.15 3.37
CA SER A 63 -2.06 -5.87 2.00
C SER A 63 -2.26 -7.21 1.30
N SER A 64 -3.51 -7.62 1.10
CA SER A 64 -3.81 -8.68 0.14
C SER A 64 -3.48 -8.13 -1.24
N ARG A 65 -2.25 -8.37 -1.72
CA ARG A 65 -1.91 -8.14 -3.11
C ARG A 65 -2.81 -9.09 -3.90
N ARG A 66 -3.93 -8.56 -4.41
CA ARG A 66 -4.76 -9.29 -5.35
C ARG A 66 -3.85 -9.58 -6.53
N ILE A 67 -3.39 -10.83 -6.62
CA ILE A 67 -2.74 -11.34 -7.81
C ILE A 67 -3.88 -11.43 -8.83
N GLU A 68 -4.13 -10.33 -9.54
CA GLU A 68 -4.93 -10.40 -10.75
C GLU A 68 -4.22 -11.39 -11.67
N PRO A 69 -4.88 -12.48 -12.10
CA PRO A 69 -4.26 -13.40 -13.04
C PRO A 69 -3.89 -12.59 -14.29
N SER A 70 -2.59 -12.53 -14.59
CA SER A 70 -2.04 -11.93 -15.80
C SER A 70 -2.52 -12.67 -17.05
N HIS A 71 -3.81 -12.59 -17.36
CA HIS A 71 -4.39 -13.16 -18.55
C HIS A 71 -4.54 -12.05 -19.60
N ARG A 72 -3.42 -11.75 -20.25
CA ARG A 72 -3.46 -11.39 -21.67
C ARG A 72 -2.13 -11.75 -22.33
N ILE A 73 -1.91 -13.04 -22.54
CA ILE A 73 -1.15 -13.44 -23.73
C ILE A 73 -1.99 -12.92 -24.90
N ARG A 74 -1.55 -11.80 -25.49
CA ARG A 74 -2.14 -11.29 -26.73
C ARG A 74 -1.77 -12.32 -27.80
N PRO A 75 -2.73 -12.98 -28.48
CA PRO A 75 -2.39 -13.73 -29.68
C PRO A 75 -1.74 -12.74 -30.67
N SER A 76 -0.52 -13.03 -31.09
CA SER A 76 0.12 -12.30 -32.18
C SER A 76 -0.71 -12.52 -33.43
N GLN A 77 -1.46 -11.50 -33.82
CA GLN A 77 -2.24 -11.49 -35.05
C GLN A 77 -1.26 -11.66 -36.23
N PRO A 78 -1.41 -12.67 -37.10
CA PRO A 78 -0.51 -12.85 -38.23
C PRO A 78 -0.65 -11.67 -39.20
N ALA A 79 0.50 -11.18 -39.69
CA ALA A 79 0.58 -10.04 -40.59
C ALA A 79 -0.23 -10.27 -41.89
N PRO A 80 -0.93 -9.26 -42.43
CA PRO A 80 -1.64 -9.39 -43.68
C PRO A 80 -0.64 -9.56 -44.83
N VAL A 81 -0.71 -10.69 -45.54
CA VAL A 81 0.03 -10.90 -46.78
C VAL A 81 -0.64 -10.09 -47.89
N HIS A 82 0.04 -9.03 -48.34
CA HIS A 82 -0.40 -8.22 -49.48
C HIS A 82 -0.12 -9.00 -50.77
N SER A 83 -1.09 -9.79 -51.23
CA SER A 83 -1.12 -10.26 -52.62
C SER A 83 -1.55 -9.11 -53.52
N GLY A 84 -0.69 -8.78 -54.48
CA GLY A 84 -0.82 -7.61 -55.32
C GLY A 84 -1.99 -7.68 -56.29
N ALA A 85 -2.74 -6.58 -56.38
CA ALA A 85 -3.46 -6.16 -57.57
C ALA A 85 -3.85 -4.67 -57.44
N ALA A 86 -3.87 -3.99 -58.59
CA ALA A 86 -4.39 -2.65 -58.83
C ALA A 86 -3.49 -1.45 -58.46
N LEU A 87 -2.46 -1.28 -59.31
CA LEU A 87 -2.18 0.01 -59.93
C LEU A 87 -3.47 0.57 -60.56
N LEU A 88 -4.05 1.62 -60.00
CA LEU A 88 -4.47 2.79 -60.77
C LEU A 88 -4.65 4.00 -59.85
N ARG A 89 -3.80 5.00 -60.09
CA ARG A 89 -3.93 6.33 -59.50
C ARG A 89 -5.07 7.09 -60.18
N MET A 90 -5.99 7.63 -59.39
CA MET A 90 -6.61 8.92 -59.72
C MET A 90 -6.65 9.81 -58.48
N ARG A 91 -5.88 10.90 -58.56
CA ARG A 91 -5.96 12.06 -57.68
C ARG A 91 -7.16 12.87 -58.15
N ALA A 92 -8.12 13.11 -57.27
CA ALA A 92 -9.07 14.21 -57.41
C ALA A 92 -9.04 15.00 -56.10
N ALA A 93 -8.39 16.15 -56.16
CA ALA A 93 -8.37 17.17 -55.13
C ALA A 93 -9.72 17.88 -55.10
N HIS A 94 -10.36 18.01 -53.94
CA HIS A 94 -11.30 19.11 -53.69
C HIS A 94 -11.15 19.62 -52.25
N ASN A 95 -11.25 20.94 -52.16
CA ASN A 95 -10.83 21.86 -51.11
C ASN A 95 -11.50 21.70 -49.72
N ASN A 96 -10.69 22.03 -48.71
CA ASN A 96 -10.93 22.74 -47.43
C ASN A 96 -12.17 23.69 -47.39
N PRO A 97 -12.49 24.39 -46.28
CA PRO A 97 -12.43 24.10 -44.83
C PRO A 97 -13.76 24.46 -44.09
N HIS A 98 -13.92 24.12 -42.80
CA HIS A 98 -14.56 25.04 -41.85
C HIS A 98 -14.20 24.68 -40.39
N PRO A 99 -13.61 25.61 -39.62
CA PRO A 99 -13.62 25.61 -38.14
C PRO A 99 -14.92 26.29 -37.65
N GLU A 100 -14.98 26.73 -36.38
CA GLU A 100 -16.08 27.44 -35.68
C GLU A 100 -16.87 26.47 -34.76
N HIS A 101 -17.12 26.67 -33.46
CA HIS A 101 -16.88 27.68 -32.41
C HIS A 101 -17.13 26.91 -31.08
N GLY A 102 -16.50 27.15 -29.93
CA GLY A 102 -16.58 28.37 -29.15
C GLY A 102 -16.70 27.99 -27.66
N GLN A 103 -15.58 28.09 -26.95
CA GLN A 103 -15.33 28.52 -25.56
C GLN A 103 -16.29 28.24 -24.37
N PRO A 104 -15.74 28.24 -23.13
CA PRO A 104 -16.32 27.63 -21.94
C PRO A 104 -17.24 28.58 -21.18
N GLN A 105 -18.25 28.05 -20.50
CA GLN A 105 -19.05 28.79 -19.53
C GLN A 105 -18.64 28.43 -18.10
N LEU A 106 -18.09 29.43 -17.41
CA LEU A 106 -17.83 29.47 -15.98
C LEU A 106 -19.11 29.86 -15.22
N SER A 107 -19.27 29.25 -14.04
CA SER A 107 -19.77 29.86 -12.79
C SER A 107 -21.23 30.33 -12.67
N SER A 108 -21.94 29.75 -11.69
CA SER A 108 -23.03 30.36 -10.90
C SER A 108 -23.56 29.30 -9.93
N ALA A 109 -23.83 29.49 -8.64
CA ALA A 109 -23.67 30.63 -7.74
C ALA A 109 -23.84 30.11 -6.30
N ALA A 110 -23.05 30.66 -5.38
CA ALA A 110 -23.35 30.68 -3.96
C ALA A 110 -24.21 31.90 -3.64
N ARG A 111 -25.23 31.71 -2.78
CA ARG A 111 -25.95 32.67 -1.91
C ARG A 111 -27.06 31.84 -1.23
N ARG A 112 -26.98 31.51 0.06
CA ARG A 112 -27.43 32.33 1.23
C ARG A 112 -28.73 33.08 0.98
#